data_AF-A0A973FM33-F1
#
_entry.id   AF-A0A973FM33-F1
#
_cell.length_a   1.000
_cell.length_b   1.000
_cell.length_c   1.000
_cell.angle_alpha   90.00
_cell.angle_beta   90.00
_cell.angle_gamma   90.00
#
_symmetry.space_group_name_H-M   'P 1'
#
loop_
_entity.id
_entity.type
_entity.pdbx_description
1 polymer ?
#
loop_
_entity_poly.entity_id
_entity_poly.type
_entity_poly.pdbx_seq_one_letter_code
_entity_poly.pdbx_strand_id
1 'polypeptide(L)' 'AGVCVGRNAFQRKDTKAFVQALCNVVHNNVDPAKALEQHK' A
#
# COMPACT_ATOMS: atom_id res chain seq x y z
N ALA A 1 4.25 -0.72 -14.88
CA ALA A 1 5.41 -0.79 -13.97
C ALA A 1 4.91 -1.18 -12.58
N GLY A 2 5.69 -1.91 -11.78
CA GLY A 2 5.29 -2.40 -10.45
C GLY A 2 6.40 -2.23 -9.42
N VAL A 3 6.11 -2.55 -8.15
CA VAL A 3 7.07 -2.43 -7.05
C VAL A 3 7.27 -3.78 -6.37
N CYS A 4 8.51 -4.07 -5.97
CA CYS A 4 8.84 -5.26 -5.19
C CYS A 4 9.16 -4.82 -3.75
N VAL A 5 8.37 -5.28 -2.79
CA VAL A 5 8.48 -4.87 -1.38
C VAL A 5 8.65 -6.09 -0.47
N GLY A 6 9.64 -6.02 0.42
CA GLY A 6 9.93 -7.04 1.43
C GLY A 6 9.70 -6.51 2.84
N ARG A 7 10.77 -6.03 3.48
CA ARG A 7 10.76 -5.54 4.88
C ARG A 7 9.61 -4.56 5.19
N ASN A 8 9.31 -3.64 4.28
CA ASN A 8 8.24 -2.64 4.42
C ASN A 8 6.83 -3.24 4.51
N ALA A 9 6.59 -4.41 3.94
CA ALA A 9 5.31 -5.10 4.05
C ALA A 9 5.24 -5.87 5.37
N PHE A 10 6.22 -6.74 5.64
CA PHE A 10 6.16 -7.70 6.74
C PHE A 10 6.43 -7.13 8.14
N GLN A 11 7.06 -5.95 8.25
CA GLN A 11 7.35 -5.32 9.54
C GLN A 11 6.19 -4.45 10.06
N ARG A 12 5.09 -4.33 9.31
CA ARG A 12 3.92 -3.56 9.73
C ARG A 12 2.95 -4.41 10.53
N LYS A 13 2.25 -3.77 11.48
CA LYS A 13 1.17 -4.42 12.24
C LYS A 13 0.06 -4.94 11.33
N ASP A 14 -0.27 -4.19 10.28
CA ASP A 14 -1.26 -4.59 9.28
C ASP A 14 -0.64 -4.61 7.88
N THR A 15 -0.07 -5.77 7.53
CA THR A 15 0.50 -6.04 6.20
C THR A 15 -0.56 -5.95 5.10
N LYS A 16 -1.80 -6.39 5.37
CA LYS A 16 -2.87 -6.44 4.37
C LYS A 16 -3.27 -5.02 3.94
N ALA A 17 -3.54 -4.16 4.92
CA ALA A 17 -3.88 -2.75 4.67
C ALA A 17 -2.78 -2.05 3.85
N PHE A 18 -1.52 -2.28 4.20
CA PHE A 18 -0.39 -1.69 3.47
C PHE A 18 -0.31 -2.18 2.02
N VAL A 19 -0.40 -3.48 1.78
CA VAL A 19 -0.33 -4.05 0.41
C VAL A 19 -1.51 -3.56 -0.43
N GLN A 20 -2.71 -3.48 0.15
CA GLN A 20 -3.90 -2.99 -0.55
C GLN A 20 -3.75 -1.52 -0.98
N ALA A 21 -3.28 -0.65 -0.08
CA ALA A 21 -2.99 0.75 -0.39
C ALA A 21 -1.91 0.87 -1.47
N LEU A 22 -0.85 0.05 -1.40
CA LEU A 22 0.23 0.03 -2.39
C LEU A 22 -0.27 -0.34 -3.79
N CYS A 23 -1.15 -1.35 -3.88
CA CYS A 23 -1.78 -1.74 -5.14
C CYS A 23 -2.62 -0.59 -5.72
N ASN A 24 -3.36 0.15 -4.90
CA ASN A 24 -4.15 1.30 -5.35
C ASN A 24 -3.28 2.43 -5.91
N VAL A 25 -2.14 2.71 -5.28
CA VAL A 25 -1.21 3.73 -5.80
C VAL A 25 -0.59 3.27 -7.12
N VAL A 26 -0.08 2.04 -7.18
CA VAL A 26 0.70 1.53 -8.33
C VAL A 26 -0.16 1.22 -9.54
N HIS A 27 -1.36 0.66 -9.34
CA HIS A 27 -2.21 0.20 -10.44
C HIS A 27 -3.36 1.17 -10.75
N ASN A 28 -3.85 1.92 -9.76
CA ASN A 28 -5.02 2.79 -9.92
C ASN A 28 -4.68 4.28 -9.87
N ASN A 29 -3.39 4.65 -9.78
CA ASN A 29 -2.91 6.04 -9.74
C ASN A 29 -3.57 6.87 -8.61
N VAL A 30 -3.96 6.20 -7.53
CA VAL A 30 -4.57 6.84 -6.36
C VAL A 30 -3.48 7.62 -5.61
N ASP A 31 -3.82 8.83 -5.15
CA ASP A 31 -2.93 9.62 -4.32
C ASP A 31 -2.52 8.83 -3.06
N PRO A 32 -1.23 8.78 -2.69
CA PRO A 32 -0.76 7.99 -1.56
C PRO A 32 -1.40 8.37 -0.22
N ALA A 33 -1.69 9.65 0.02
CA ALA A 33 -2.33 10.08 1.25
C ALA A 33 -3.77 9.55 1.31
N LYS A 34 -4.50 9.62 0.19
CA LYS A 34 -5.85 9.05 0.08
C LYS A 34 -5.86 7.52 0.20
N ALA A 35 -4.88 6.83 -0.37
CA ALA A 35 -4.78 5.38 -0.29
C ALA A 35 -4.53 4.88 1.15
N LEU A 36 -3.87 5.69 1.98
CA LEU A 36 -3.64 5.44 3.40
C LEU A 36 -4.88 5.71 4.27
N GLU A 37 -5.72 6.68 3.90
CA GLU A 37 -6.94 7.01 4.64
C GLU A 37 -8.06 5.98 4.48
N GLN A 38 -8.09 5.24 3.36
CA GLN A 38 -9.08 4.20 3.07
C GLN A 38 -8.97 2.96 3.97
N HIS A 39 -7.94 2.88 4.82
CA HIS A 39 -7.64 1.73 5.68
C HIS A 39 -7.41 2.11 7.16
N LYS A 40 -7.93 3.27 7.62
CA LYS A 40 -7.93 3.67 9.04
C LYS A 40 -9.05 3.00 9.83
#